data_AF-A0A7V3ZZW6-F1
#
_entry.id   AF-A0A7V3ZZW6-F1
#
_cell.length_a   1.000
_cell.length_b   1.000
_cell.length_c   1.000
_cell.angle_alpha   90.00
_cell.angle_beta   90.00
_cell.angle_gamma   90.00
#
_symmetry.space_group_name_H-M   'P 1'
#
loop_
_entity.id
_entity.type
_entity.pdbx_description
1 polymer ?
#
loop_
_entity_poly.entity_id
_entity_poly.type
_entity_poly.pdbx_seq_one_letter_code
_entity_poly.pdbx_strand_id
1 'polypeptide(L)' 'MEKLVREKKRELMELRFQASIGQLSQNHRIRETRRLIARLLTILNERRRANA' A
#
# COMPACT_ATOMS: atom_id res chain seq x y z
N MET A 1 12.54 -3.55 -0.45
CA MET A 1 11.44 -2.76 0.18
C MET A 1 10.78 -1.79 -0.80
N GLU A 2 11.51 -0.99 -1.57
CA GLU A 2 10.90 -0.05 -2.54
C GLU A 2 10.08 -0.73 -3.65
N LYS A 3 10.50 -1.91 -4.11
CA LYS A 3 9.71 -2.74 -5.05
C LYS A 3 8.36 -3.15 -4.46
N LEU A 4 8.36 -3.64 -3.22
CA LEU A 4 7.15 -4.05 -2.50
C LEU A 4 6.17 -2.88 -2.28
N VAL A 5 6.69 -1.67 -2.00
CA VAL A 5 5.85 -0.46 -1.90
C VAL A 5 5.17 -0.16 -3.24
N ARG A 6 5.90 -0.29 -4.36
CA ARG A 6 5.33 -0.10 -5.71
C ARG A 6 4.25 -1.12 -6.02
N GLU A 7 4.50 -2.39 -5.72
CA GLU A 7 3.52 -3.47 -5.89
C GLU A 7 2.25 -3.20 -5.06
N LYS A 8 2.39 -2.84 -3.78
CA LYS A 8 1.23 -2.53 -2.93
C LYS A 8 0.48 -1.27 -3.34
N LYS A 9 1.16 -0.27 -3.91
CA LYS A 9 0.50 0.91 -4.51
C LYS A 9 -0.32 0.52 -5.76
N ARG A 10 0.18 -0.39 -6.58
CA ARG A 10 -0.57 -0.92 -7.74
C ARG A 10 -1.80 -1.71 -7.28
N GLU A 11 -1.64 -2.58 -6.29
CA GLU A 11 -2.77 -3.31 -5.67
C GLU A 11 -3.83 -2.35 -5.12
N LEU A 12 -3.41 -1.28 -4.43
CA LEU A 12 -4.34 -0.25 -3.95
C LEU A 12 -5.07 0.46 -5.10
N MET A 13 -4.40 0.71 -6.23
CA MET A 13 -5.02 1.30 -7.41
C MET A 13 -6.10 0.38 -7.99
N GLU A 14 -5.79 -0.91 -8.12
CA GLU A 14 -6.73 -1.93 -8.61
C GLU A 14 -7.94 -2.07 -7.69
N LEU A 15 -7.74 -2.09 -6.36
CA LEU A 15 -8.83 -2.12 -5.38
C LEU A 15 -9.71 -0.86 -5.45
N ARG A 16 -9.13 0.32 -5.67
CA ARG A 16 -9.90 1.56 -5.84
C ARG A 16 -10.69 1.56 -7.15
N PHE A 17 -10.13 0.99 -8.21
CA PHE A 17 -10.83 0.82 -9.48
C PHE A 17 -12.02 -0.13 -9.31
N GLN A 18 -11.82 -1.30 -8.70
CA GLN A 18 -12.89 -2.25 -8.38
C GLN A 18 -13.98 -1.62 -7.51
N ALA A 19 -13.61 -0.79 -6.53
CA ALA A 19 -14.57 -0.05 -5.71
C ALA A 19 -15.39 0.95 -6.54
N SER A 20 -14.76 1.68 -7.47
CA SER A 20 -15.45 2.66 -8.31
C SER A 20 -16.47 2.06 -9.27
N ILE A 21 -16.25 0.81 -9.71
CA ILE A 21 -17.18 0.08 -10.58
C ILE A 21 -18.19 -0.78 -9.79
N GLY A 22 -18.18 -0.71 -8.45
CA GLY A 22 -19.10 -1.45 -7.58
C GLY A 22 -18.85 -2.96 -7.48
N GLN A 23 -17.68 -3.45 -7.93
CA GLN A 23 -17.34 -4.88 -7.95
C GLN A 23 -16.42 -5.29 -6.80
N LEU A 24 -16.14 -4.40 -5.84
CA LEU A 24 -15.27 -4.73 -4.72
C LEU A 24 -16.02 -5.55 -3.66
N SER A 25 -15.65 -6.83 -3.53
CA SER A 25 -16.20 -7.71 -2.50
C SER A 25 -15.54 -7.54 -1.12
N GLN A 26 -14.30 -7.06 -1.07
CA GLN A 26 -13.48 -7.01 0.16
C GLN A 26 -13.08 -5.57 0.51
N ASN A 27 -14.04 -4.77 0.98
CA ASN A 27 -13.83 -3.33 1.28
C ASN A 27 -12.74 -3.06 2.34
N HIS A 28 -12.53 -4.00 3.27
CA HIS A 28 -11.48 -3.87 4.29
C HIS A 28 -10.05 -3.88 3.70
N ARG A 29 -9.85 -4.53 2.54
CA ARG A 29 -8.54 -4.62 1.88
C ARG A 29 -7.97 -3.25 1.53
N ILE A 30 -8.80 -2.28 1.13
CA ILE A 30 -8.32 -0.91 0.85
C ILE A 30 -7.65 -0.31 2.09
N ARG A 31 -8.28 -0.45 3.26
CA ARG A 31 -7.76 0.09 4.53
C ARG A 31 -6.49 -0.63 4.95
N GLU A 32 -6.45 -1.96 4.80
CA GLU A 32 -5.28 -2.78 5.13
C GLU A 32 -4.09 -2.49 4.22
N THR A 33 -4.29 -2.48 2.90
CA THR A 33 -3.25 -2.18 1.92
C THR A 33 -2.69 -0.77 2.12
N ARG A 34 -3.54 0.22 2.41
CA ARG A 34 -3.08 1.58 2.78
C ARG A 34 -2.20 1.60 4.03
N ARG A 35 -2.61 0.89 5.09
CA ARG A 35 -1.81 0.78 6.33
C ARG A 35 -0.50 0.02 6.13
N LEU A 36 -0.50 -0.98 5.25
CA LEU A 36 0.70 -1.73 4.91
C LEU A 36 1.71 -0.85 4.17
N ILE A 37 1.25 -0.07 3.18
CA ILE A 37 2.09 0.91 2.47
C ILE A 37 2.71 1.90 3.46
N ALA A 38 1.91 2.44 4.40
CA ALA A 38 2.42 3.37 5.42
C ALA A 38 3.53 2.73 6.27
N ARG A 39 3.31 1.51 6.80
CA ARG A 39 4.32 0.78 7.58
C ARG A 39 5.61 0.53 6.79
N LEU A 40 5.49 0.13 5.51
CA LEU A 40 6.65 -0.09 4.65
C LEU A 40 7.45 1.20 4.40
N LEU A 41 6.77 2.33 4.20
CA LEU A 41 7.40 3.64 4.04
C LEU A 41 8.09 4.09 5.34
N THR A 42 7.49 3.86 6.50
CA THR A 42 8.10 4.15 7.80
C THR A 42 9.42 3.39 7.97
N ILE A 43 9.43 2.08 7.74
CA ILE A 43 10.65 1.26 7.85
C ILE A 43 11.72 1.71 6.84
N LEU A 44 11.33 2.05 5.61
CA LEU A 44 12.26 2.60 4.62
C LEU A 44 12.90 3.92 5.09
N ASN A 45 12.10 4.80 5.68
CA ASN A 45 12.57 6.07 6.22
C ASN A 45 13.48 5.87 7.44
N GLU A 46 13.14 4.97 8.35
CA GLU A 46 13.98 4.59 9.50
C GLU A 46 15.33 4.06 9.04
N ARG A 47 15.36 3.17 8.05
CA ARG A 47 16.61 2.65 7.46
C ARG A 47 17.42 3.74 6.78
N ARG A 48 16.78 4.67 6.06
CA ARG A 48 17.48 5.82 5.45
C ARG A 48 18.10 6.73 6.52
N ARG A 49 17.40 6.98 7.63
CA ARG A 49 17.90 7.78 8.75
C ARG A 49 19.02 7.11 9.52
N ALA A 50 18.97 5.79 9.67
CA ALA A 50 20.04 5.03 10.34
C ALA A 50 21.33 4.95 9.51
N ASN A 51 21.20 5.04 8.18
CA ASN A 51 22.34 5.00 7.24
C ASN A 51 22.85 6.41 6.86
N ALA A 52 22.27 7.47 7.42
CA ALA A 52 22.67 8.86 7.21
C ALA A 52 23.45 9.35 8.44
#